data_AF-A0A920QXL8-F1
#
_entry.id   AF-A0A920QXL8-F1
#
_cell.length_a   1.000
_cell.length_b   1.000
_cell.length_c   1.000
_cell.angle_alpha   90.00
_cell.angle_beta   90.00
_cell.angle_gamma   90.00
#
_symmetry.space_group_name_H-M   'P 1'
#
loop_
_entity.id
_entity.type
_entity.pdbx_description
1 polymer ?
#
loop_
_entity_poly.entity_id
_entity_poly.type
_entity_poly.pdbx_seq_one_letter_code
_entity_poly.pdbx_strand_id
1 'polypeptide(L)'
;MRETGDRIKSYENDLESVLSEMNAVLLSLPNMPLEGVPDGMDEESNIIVRTSEGDTSSHGNAHWDVAPRLGILDLEAGASIAGARFFVLKGKGAKLQRALAAWMLDVQTEQHGYMEIDPPLLVRPETMTGFPATFQNSKTICIGMRKQIFGLSHGRGCAKWITSGSNY
;
A
#
# COMPACT_ATOMS: atom_id res chain seq x y z
N MET A 1 32.03 -42.45 -6.55
CA MET A 1 31.08 -41.83 -5.60
C MET A 1 31.26 -40.31 -5.45
N ARG A 2 32.47 -39.74 -5.58
CA ARG A 2 32.67 -38.28 -5.47
C ARG A 2 32.15 -37.50 -6.69
N GLU A 3 32.49 -37.94 -7.89
CA GLU A 3 32.02 -37.33 -9.15
C GLU A 3 30.48 -37.31 -9.28
N THR A 4 29.81 -38.39 -8.88
CA THR A 4 28.35 -38.44 -8.83
C THR A 4 27.76 -37.42 -7.86
N GLY A 5 28.43 -37.19 -6.71
CA GLY A 5 28.02 -36.16 -5.75
C GLY A 5 28.23 -34.74 -6.28
N ASP A 6 29.31 -34.50 -7.01
CA ASP A 6 29.59 -33.20 -7.63
C ASP A 6 28.56 -32.88 -8.74
N ARG A 7 28.15 -33.90 -9.51
CA ARG A 7 27.08 -33.77 -10.52
C ARG A 7 25.72 -33.50 -9.91
N ILE A 8 25.37 -34.16 -8.80
CA ILE A 8 24.10 -33.91 -8.09
C ILE A 8 24.05 -32.45 -7.62
N LYS A 9 25.12 -31.95 -7.00
CA LYS A 9 25.19 -30.55 -6.54
C LYS A 9 25.05 -29.56 -7.70
N SER A 10 25.65 -29.85 -8.85
CA SER A 10 25.48 -29.01 -10.05
C SER A 10 24.02 -28.92 -10.47
N TYR A 11 23.33 -30.07 -10.58
CA TYR A 11 21.92 -30.10 -10.98
C TYR A 11 20.99 -29.47 -9.94
N GLU A 12 21.31 -29.56 -8.64
CA GLU A 12 20.56 -28.88 -7.58
C GLU A 12 20.64 -27.35 -7.74
N ASN A 13 21.84 -26.82 -8.01
CA ASN A 13 22.01 -25.38 -8.26
C ASN A 13 21.30 -24.92 -9.54
N ASP A 14 21.39 -25.71 -10.62
CA ASP A 14 20.72 -25.41 -11.88
C ASP A 14 19.20 -25.39 -11.69
N LEU A 15 18.67 -26.37 -10.95
CA LEU A 15 17.25 -26.45 -10.63
C LEU A 15 16.80 -25.26 -9.79
N GLU A 16 17.58 -24.85 -8.79
CA GLU A 16 17.27 -23.67 -7.97
C GLU A 16 17.20 -22.39 -8.82
N SER A 17 18.15 -22.21 -9.75
CA SER A 17 18.16 -21.08 -10.68
C SER A 17 16.90 -21.07 -11.56
N VAL A 18 16.59 -22.19 -12.21
CA VAL A 18 15.43 -22.29 -13.10
C VAL A 18 14.12 -22.07 -12.35
N LEU A 19 13.97 -22.63 -11.15
CA LEU A 19 12.79 -22.42 -10.33
C LEU A 19 12.65 -20.96 -9.88
N SER A 20 13.77 -20.30 -9.55
CA SER A 20 13.77 -18.89 -9.19
C SER A 20 13.29 -18.01 -10.35
N GLU A 21 13.82 -18.25 -11.56
CA GLU A 21 13.42 -17.54 -12.78
C GLU A 21 11.95 -17.78 -13.13
N MET A 22 11.51 -19.04 -13.07
CA MET A 22 10.11 -19.41 -13.30
C MET A 22 9.18 -18.69 -12.33
N ASN A 23 9.51 -18.70 -11.03
CA ASN A 23 8.72 -18.02 -10.02
C ASN A 23 8.67 -16.50 -10.24
N ALA A 24 9.79 -15.88 -10.64
CA ALA A 24 9.83 -14.45 -10.95
C ALA A 24 8.87 -14.10 -12.11
N VAL A 25 8.83 -14.93 -13.15
CA VAL A 25 7.88 -14.75 -14.27
C VAL A 25 6.44 -14.95 -13.81
N LEU A 26 6.16 -16.03 -13.09
CA LEU A 26 4.80 -16.34 -12.63
C LEU A 26 4.22 -15.24 -11.73
N LEU A 27 5.04 -14.66 -10.85
CA LEU A 27 4.61 -13.56 -9.97
C LEU A 27 4.27 -12.27 -10.73
N SER A 28 4.78 -12.10 -11.95
CA SER A 28 4.51 -10.92 -12.79
C SER A 28 3.20 -11.00 -13.57
N LEU A 29 2.60 -12.19 -13.69
CA LEU A 29 1.39 -12.38 -14.48
C LEU A 29 0.15 -11.88 -13.70
N PRO A 30 -0.70 -11.03 -14.31
CA PRO A 30 -1.95 -10.60 -13.69
C PRO A 30 -2.97 -11.74 -13.66
N ASN A 31 -4.03 -11.56 -12.86
CA ASN A 31 -5.14 -12.50 -12.84
C ASN A 31 -5.94 -12.45 -14.16
N MET A 32 -6.51 -13.59 -14.55
CA MET A 32 -7.37 -13.67 -15.73
C MET A 32 -8.70 -12.95 -15.47
N PRO A 33 -9.16 -12.08 -16.40
CA PRO A 33 -10.48 -11.48 -16.32
C PRO A 33 -11.59 -12.55 -16.31
N LEU A 34 -12.68 -12.24 -15.61
CA LEU A 34 -13.90 -13.06 -15.65
C LEU A 34 -14.68 -12.80 -16.95
N GLU A 35 -15.45 -13.78 -17.42
CA GLU A 35 -16.21 -13.70 -18.69
C GLU A 35 -17.19 -12.52 -18.76
N GLY A 36 -17.66 -12.01 -17.62
CA GLY A 36 -18.59 -10.87 -17.56
C GLY A 36 -17.92 -9.49 -17.52
N VAL A 37 -16.58 -9.42 -17.52
CA VAL A 37 -15.84 -8.15 -17.51
C VAL A 37 -15.78 -7.61 -18.94
N PRO A 38 -16.23 -6.38 -19.21
CA PRO A 38 -16.16 -5.81 -20.56
C PRO A 38 -14.71 -5.61 -20.99
N ASP A 39 -14.44 -5.87 -22.28
CA ASP A 39 -13.14 -5.59 -22.88
C ASP A 39 -12.93 -4.07 -22.97
N GLY A 40 -11.75 -3.63 -22.56
CA GLY A 40 -11.42 -2.22 -22.43
C GLY A 40 -9.91 -1.97 -22.45
N MET A 41 -9.49 -0.90 -23.12
CA MET A 41 -8.07 -0.48 -23.14
C MET A 41 -7.74 0.44 -21.97
N ASP A 42 -8.72 1.22 -21.50
CA ASP A 42 -8.56 2.26 -20.49
C ASP A 42 -9.88 2.51 -19.72
N GLU A 43 -9.85 3.51 -18.83
CA GLU A 43 -10.97 3.88 -18.00
C GLU A 43 -12.18 4.45 -18.76
N GLU A 44 -12.01 4.88 -20.02
CA GLU A 44 -13.10 5.43 -20.85
C GLU A 44 -14.07 4.32 -21.30
N SER A 45 -13.61 3.07 -21.33
CA SER A 45 -14.41 1.89 -21.67
C SER A 45 -15.27 1.35 -20.51
N ASN A 46 -15.19 1.96 -19.32
CA ASN A 46 -15.95 1.52 -18.14
C ASN A 46 -17.47 1.75 -18.33
N ILE A 47 -18.25 0.72 -17.98
CA ILE A 47 -19.72 0.76 -18.07
C ILE A 47 -20.33 1.11 -16.71
N ILE A 48 -21.21 2.12 -16.68
CA ILE A 48 -21.95 2.49 -15.46
C ILE A 48 -23.06 1.47 -15.20
N VAL A 49 -22.91 0.66 -14.15
CA VAL A 49 -23.88 -0.39 -13.77
C VAL A 49 -25.05 0.17 -12.97
N ARG A 50 -24.80 1.16 -12.10
CA ARG A 50 -25.83 1.78 -11.25
C ARG A 50 -25.43 3.20 -10.90
N THR A 51 -26.40 4.12 -11.01
CA THR A 51 -26.30 5.46 -10.45
C THR A 51 -27.32 5.58 -9.33
N SER A 52 -26.89 6.02 -8.15
CA SER A 52 -27.81 6.48 -7.10
C SER A 52 -27.99 7.98 -7.25
N GLU A 53 -29.22 8.45 -7.34
CA GLU A 53 -29.52 9.89 -7.32
C GLU A 53 -29.26 10.45 -5.91
N GLY A 54 -28.02 10.87 -5.67
CA GLY A 54 -27.71 11.83 -4.62
C GLY A 54 -27.77 13.22 -5.23
N ASP A 55 -28.28 14.20 -4.48
CA ASP A 55 -28.32 15.61 -4.88
C ASP A 55 -26.89 16.16 -4.98
N THR A 56 -26.22 15.90 -6.10
CA THR A 56 -24.94 16.51 -6.44
C THR A 56 -25.23 17.83 -7.13
N SER A 57 -25.83 18.79 -6.41
CA SER A 57 -25.85 20.17 -6.87
C SER A 57 -24.38 20.62 -7.01
N SER A 58 -23.89 20.65 -8.25
CA SER A 58 -22.47 20.72 -8.58
C SER A 58 -21.92 22.14 -8.44
N HIS A 59 -21.82 22.67 -7.22
CA HIS A 59 -21.28 24.02 -6.97
C HIS A 59 -20.50 24.13 -5.64
N GLY A 60 -19.86 23.05 -5.20
CA GLY A 60 -19.01 23.05 -4.00
C GLY A 60 -17.58 23.50 -4.30
N ASN A 61 -16.96 24.26 -3.39
CA ASN A 61 -15.52 24.48 -3.40
C ASN A 61 -14.79 23.13 -3.22
N ALA A 62 -13.61 23.01 -3.80
CA ALA A 62 -12.82 21.79 -3.67
C ALA A 62 -12.40 21.53 -2.22
N HIS A 63 -12.29 20.25 -1.84
CA HIS A 63 -12.01 19.86 -0.46
C HIS A 63 -10.65 20.37 0.05
N TRP A 64 -9.66 20.50 -0.82
CA TRP A 64 -8.34 21.06 -0.49
C TRP A 64 -8.37 22.58 -0.21
N ASP A 65 -9.39 23.30 -0.69
CA ASP A 65 -9.58 24.72 -0.37
C ASP A 65 -10.44 24.90 0.88
N VAL A 66 -11.45 24.04 1.05
CA VAL A 66 -12.40 24.12 2.17
C VAL A 66 -11.74 23.71 3.50
N ALA A 67 -10.99 22.62 3.51
CA ALA A 67 -10.47 22.04 4.75
C ALA A 67 -9.42 22.94 5.45
N PRO A 68 -8.48 23.60 4.75
CA PRO A 68 -7.58 24.58 5.36
C PRO A 68 -8.30 25.83 5.85
N ARG A 69 -9.30 26.33 5.09
CA ARG A 69 -10.11 27.50 5.50
C ARG A 69 -10.86 27.26 6.81
N LEU A 70 -11.29 26.02 7.05
CA LEU A 70 -11.93 25.61 8.30
C LEU A 70 -10.92 25.32 9.43
N GLY A 71 -9.62 25.41 9.16
CA GLY A 71 -8.55 25.13 10.13
C GLY A 71 -8.45 23.66 10.54
N ILE A 72 -9.10 22.75 9.80
CA ILE A 72 -9.18 21.31 10.14
C ILE A 72 -8.14 20.47 9.40
N LEU A 73 -7.45 21.02 8.40
CA LEU A 73 -6.45 20.34 7.60
C LEU A 73 -5.24 21.25 7.37
N ASP A 74 -4.04 20.67 7.46
CA ASP A 74 -2.76 21.37 7.37
C ASP A 74 -1.79 20.57 6.47
N LEU A 75 -1.64 21.02 5.23
CA LEU A 75 -0.78 20.38 4.23
C LEU A 75 0.70 20.71 4.46
N GLU A 76 1.01 21.92 4.93
CA GLU A 76 2.38 22.37 5.15
C GLU A 76 3.01 21.61 6.33
N ALA A 77 2.29 21.48 7.44
CA ALA A 77 2.74 20.67 8.56
C ALA A 77 2.94 19.20 8.16
N GLY A 78 2.05 18.64 7.34
CA GLY A 78 2.18 17.29 6.81
C GLY A 78 3.45 17.12 5.96
N ALA A 79 3.67 18.05 5.03
CA ALA A 79 4.85 18.06 4.17
C ALA A 79 6.15 18.21 4.97
N SER A 80 6.15 19.03 6.03
CA SER A 80 7.31 19.22 6.90
C SER A 80 7.65 17.97 7.71
N ILE A 81 6.64 17.24 8.20
CA ILE A 81 6.85 16.06 9.06
C ILE A 81 7.25 14.82 8.25
N ALA A 82 6.55 14.55 7.14
CA ALA A 82 6.64 13.27 6.43
C ALA A 82 6.96 13.40 4.93
N GLY A 83 7.09 14.62 4.39
CA GLY A 83 7.37 14.87 2.99
C GLY A 83 6.11 14.99 2.12
N ALA A 84 6.29 15.01 0.80
CA ALA A 84 5.20 15.20 -0.15
C ALA A 84 4.06 14.18 0.03
N ARG A 85 2.81 14.60 -0.24
CA ARG A 85 1.57 13.80 -0.15
C ARG A 85 1.12 13.42 1.28
N PHE A 86 1.69 14.02 2.32
CA PHE A 86 1.21 13.90 3.69
C PHE A 86 0.45 15.15 4.17
N PHE A 87 -0.45 14.99 5.13
CA PHE A 87 -1.29 16.05 5.70
C PHE A 87 -1.55 15.81 7.19
N VAL A 88 -1.86 16.87 7.92
CA VAL A 88 -2.25 16.81 9.33
C VAL A 88 -3.70 17.27 9.50
N LEU A 89 -4.53 16.46 10.15
CA LEU A 89 -5.89 16.85 10.54
C LEU A 89 -5.92 17.45 11.96
N LYS A 90 -6.70 18.51 12.14
CA LYS A 90 -6.82 19.26 13.39
C LYS A 90 -8.27 19.34 13.88
N GLY A 91 -8.44 19.33 15.20
CA GLY A 91 -9.73 19.56 15.88
C GLY A 91 -10.87 18.70 15.32
N LYS A 92 -11.88 19.36 14.73
CA LYS A 92 -13.06 18.70 14.18
C LYS A 92 -12.74 17.75 13.02
N GLY A 93 -11.72 18.03 12.20
CA GLY A 93 -11.32 17.14 11.09
C GLY A 93 -10.80 15.79 11.58
N ALA A 94 -9.92 15.81 12.58
CA ALA A 94 -9.41 14.59 13.19
C ALA A 94 -10.52 13.80 13.91
N LYS A 95 -11.47 14.49 14.57
CA LYS A 95 -12.64 13.83 15.19
C LYS A 95 -13.54 13.18 14.14
N LEU A 96 -13.80 13.86 13.03
CA LEU A 96 -14.64 13.36 11.94
C LEU A 96 -14.04 12.11 11.30
N GLN A 97 -12.73 12.13 10.99
CA GLN A 97 -12.04 10.98 10.40
C GLN A 97 -12.14 9.74 11.30
N ARG A 98 -11.93 9.89 12.62
CA ARG A 98 -12.10 8.78 13.56
C ARG A 98 -13.55 8.30 13.66
N ALA A 99 -14.52 9.23 13.68
CA ALA A 99 -15.94 8.88 13.76
C ALA A 99 -16.40 8.10 12.52
N LEU A 100 -15.94 8.49 11.32
CA LEU A 100 -16.24 7.77 10.08
C LEU A 100 -15.62 6.37 10.07
N ALA A 101 -14.36 6.25 10.51
CA ALA A 101 -13.69 4.95 10.60
C ALA A 101 -14.44 4.00 11.56
N ALA A 102 -14.82 4.49 12.75
CA ALA A 102 -15.59 3.71 13.71
C ALA A 102 -16.96 3.29 13.15
N TRP A 103 -17.70 4.23 12.56
CA TRP A 103 -19.00 3.93 11.96
C TRP A 103 -18.92 2.87 10.85
N MET A 104 -17.87 2.93 10.01
CA MET A 104 -17.66 1.90 8.98
C MET A 104 -17.39 0.53 9.61
N LEU A 105 -16.62 0.44 10.69
CA LEU A 105 -16.39 -0.82 11.41
C LEU A 105 -17.69 -1.37 11.97
N ASP A 106 -18.47 -0.54 12.68
CA ASP A 106 -19.75 -0.93 13.28
C ASP A 106 -20.73 -1.47 12.22
N VAL A 107 -20.86 -0.81 11.06
CA VAL A 107 -21.73 -1.29 9.98
C VAL A 107 -21.30 -2.67 9.48
N GLN A 108 -20.01 -2.89 9.27
CA GLN A 108 -19.52 -4.17 8.74
C GLN A 108 -19.65 -5.30 9.76
N THR A 109 -19.38 -5.03 11.04
CA THR A 109 -19.42 -6.05 12.10
C THR A 109 -20.85 -6.38 12.53
N GLU A 110 -21.70 -5.37 12.71
CA GLU A 110 -23.06 -5.56 13.23
C GLU A 110 -24.07 -5.97 12.15
N GLN A 111 -23.94 -5.47 10.91
CA GLN A 111 -24.97 -5.65 9.87
C GLN A 111 -24.57 -6.66 8.79
N HIS A 112 -23.29 -6.76 8.47
CA HIS A 112 -22.80 -7.64 7.40
C HIS A 112 -22.07 -8.90 7.92
N GLY A 113 -21.93 -9.04 9.24
CA GLY A 113 -21.39 -10.24 9.88
C GLY A 113 -19.87 -10.43 9.74
N TYR A 114 -19.13 -9.35 9.48
CA TYR A 114 -17.66 -9.41 9.45
C TYR A 114 -17.09 -9.51 10.88
N MET A 115 -15.96 -10.21 11.03
CA MET A 115 -15.18 -10.24 12.27
C MET A 115 -14.14 -9.12 12.24
N GLU A 116 -14.12 -8.29 13.28
CA GLU A 116 -13.10 -7.26 13.43
C GLU A 116 -11.73 -7.87 13.78
N ILE A 117 -10.70 -7.45 13.05
CA ILE A 117 -9.31 -7.91 13.22
C ILE A 117 -8.41 -6.68 13.19
N ASP A 118 -7.49 -6.57 14.16
CA ASP A 118 -6.44 -5.53 14.21
C ASP A 118 -5.07 -6.15 13.83
N PRO A 119 -4.67 -6.09 12.55
CA PRO A 119 -3.41 -6.70 12.10
C PRO A 119 -2.19 -5.78 12.32
N PRO A 120 -0.97 -6.34 12.41
CA PRO A 120 0.26 -5.54 12.43
C PRO A 120 0.40 -4.67 11.18
N LEU A 121 0.68 -3.37 11.36
CA LEU A 121 0.88 -2.42 10.25
C LEU A 121 2.20 -2.64 9.48
N LEU A 122 3.18 -3.29 10.11
CA LEU A 122 4.45 -3.65 9.51
C LEU A 122 4.51 -5.16 9.31
N VAL A 123 4.62 -5.58 8.05
CA VAL A 123 4.65 -7.00 7.66
C VAL A 123 5.98 -7.38 7.03
N ARG A 124 6.29 -8.67 7.03
CA ARG A 124 7.50 -9.16 6.38
C ARG A 124 7.33 -9.16 4.85
N PRO A 125 8.42 -9.05 4.07
CA PRO A 125 8.33 -9.08 2.61
C PRO A 125 7.62 -10.31 2.05
N GLU A 126 7.75 -11.47 2.71
CA GLU A 126 7.12 -12.73 2.31
C GLU A 126 5.60 -12.71 2.50
N THR A 127 5.06 -11.85 3.37
CA THR A 127 3.61 -11.65 3.48
C THR A 127 3.08 -10.91 2.24
N MET A 128 3.91 -10.05 1.63
CA MET A 128 3.54 -9.27 0.45
C MET A 128 3.67 -10.05 -0.85
N THR A 129 4.33 -11.22 -0.87
CA THR A 129 4.45 -12.04 -2.09
C THR A 129 3.14 -12.71 -2.49
N GLY A 130 2.20 -12.87 -1.55
CA GLY A 130 0.83 -13.29 -1.86
C GLY A 130 -0.03 -12.22 -2.54
N PHE A 131 0.47 -10.98 -2.63
CA PHE A 131 -0.19 -9.88 -3.33
C PHE A 131 0.46 -9.65 -4.71
N PRO A 132 -0.32 -9.20 -5.72
CA PRO A 132 0.18 -9.02 -7.08
C PRO A 132 1.44 -8.15 -7.13
N ALA A 133 2.40 -8.55 -7.97
CA ALA A 133 3.75 -7.96 -8.03
C ALA A 133 3.75 -6.44 -8.27
N THR A 134 2.72 -5.89 -8.93
CA THR A 134 2.56 -4.45 -9.15
C THR A 134 2.58 -3.65 -7.85
N PHE A 135 2.06 -4.20 -6.75
CA PHE A 135 2.08 -3.54 -5.43
C PHE A 135 3.45 -3.61 -4.74
N GLN A 136 4.32 -4.55 -5.14
CA GLN A 136 5.57 -4.78 -4.44
C GLN A 136 6.63 -3.69 -4.69
N ASN A 137 6.53 -2.96 -5.81
CA ASN A 137 7.45 -1.87 -6.17
C ASN A 137 7.06 -0.52 -5.55
N SER A 138 5.88 -0.41 -4.94
CA SER A 138 5.40 0.81 -4.26
C SER A 138 5.80 0.89 -2.77
N LYS A 139 6.63 -0.06 -2.29
CA LYS A 139 6.93 -0.23 -0.86
C LYS A 139 7.70 0.97 -0.28
N THR A 140 7.15 1.56 0.78
CA THR A 140 7.96 2.30 1.76
C THR A 140 8.81 1.29 2.54
N ILE A 141 10.10 1.20 2.20
CA ILE A 141 11.03 0.30 2.91
C ILE A 141 11.41 0.96 4.23
N CYS A 142 11.01 0.35 5.37
CA CYS A 142 11.51 0.75 6.67
C CYS A 142 12.95 0.27 6.86
N ILE A 143 13.93 1.09 6.46
CA ILE A 143 15.34 0.84 6.78
C ILE A 143 15.60 1.30 8.22
N GLY A 144 15.56 0.35 9.16
CA GLY A 144 16.29 0.45 10.43
C GLY A 144 15.70 1.33 11.54
N MET A 145 14.50 1.02 12.06
CA MET A 145 14.20 1.29 13.49
C MET A 145 14.89 0.24 14.37
N ARG A 146 16.23 0.19 14.37
CA ARG A 146 17.01 -0.57 15.35
C ARG A 146 18.08 0.34 15.96
N LYS A 147 17.64 1.25 16.86
CA LYS A 147 18.42 1.68 18.06
C LYS A 147 17.81 2.75 18.97
N GLN A 148 16.60 3.28 18.73
CA GLN A 148 16.10 4.42 19.51
C GLN A 148 15.05 4.13 20.60
N ILE A 149 14.55 2.90 20.76
CA ILE A 149 13.63 2.55 21.87
C ILE A 149 14.38 2.00 23.11
N PHE A 150 15.65 1.60 22.98
CA PHE A 150 16.51 1.25 24.12
C PHE A 150 17.76 2.11 24.08
N GLY A 151 17.84 3.07 25.02
CA GLY A 151 18.96 3.99 25.12
C GLY A 151 20.26 3.25 25.38
N LEU A 152 21.13 3.16 24.37
CA LEU A 152 22.55 2.86 24.52
C LEU A 152 23.34 3.60 23.44
N SER A 153 24.25 4.43 23.95
CA SER A 153 25.15 5.37 23.31
C SER A 153 26.04 4.85 22.16
N HIS A 154 26.55 5.81 21.38
CA HIS A 154 27.67 5.77 20.42
C HIS A 154 27.37 5.34 18.95
N GLY A 155 27.42 6.34 18.06
CA GLY A 155 28.49 6.44 17.06
C GLY A 155 28.23 6.02 15.61
N ARG A 156 28.08 7.05 14.76
CA ARG A 156 28.48 7.18 13.33
C ARG A 156 27.62 6.53 12.21
N GLY A 157 27.28 7.38 11.22
CA GLY A 157 27.24 7.00 9.80
C GLY A 157 25.95 7.32 9.05
N CYS A 158 25.88 8.49 8.40
CA CYS A 158 24.89 8.82 7.37
C CYS A 158 24.85 7.78 6.24
N ALA A 159 23.65 7.43 5.76
CA ALA A 159 23.44 7.09 4.35
C ALA A 159 22.01 7.51 3.93
N LYS A 160 22.01 8.56 3.11
CA LYS A 160 20.92 9.25 2.43
C LYS A 160 20.36 8.39 1.30
N TRP A 161 19.06 8.04 1.27
CA TRP A 161 18.35 7.75 0.02
C TRP A 161 16.85 8.09 0.14
N ILE A 162 16.47 9.07 -0.65
CA ILE A 162 15.11 9.54 -0.93
C ILE A 162 14.54 8.60 -2.00
N THR A 163 13.31 8.12 -1.79
CA THR A 163 12.55 7.37 -2.80
C THR A 163 12.48 8.18 -4.09
N SER A 164 13.07 7.65 -5.17
CA SER A 164 12.93 8.18 -6.52
C SER A 164 11.45 8.22 -6.90
N GLY A 165 10.98 9.42 -7.24
CA GLY A 165 9.66 9.62 -7.81
C GLY A 165 9.53 8.88 -9.13
N SER A 166 8.57 7.98 -9.20
CA SER A 166 7.92 7.63 -10.47
C SER A 166 6.81 8.66 -10.64
N ASN A 167 7.12 9.68 -11.45
CA ASN A 167 6.11 10.55 -12.04
C ASN A 167 5.32 9.70 -13.03
N TYR A 168 4.02 9.56 -12.77
CA TYR A 168 3.02 9.64 -13.82
C TYR A 168 2.68 11.12 -14.00
#